data_AF-A0A420VAD5-F1
#
_entry.id   AF-A0A420VAD5-F1
#
_cell.length_a   1.000
_cell.length_b   1.000
_cell.length_c   1.000
_cell.angle_alpha   90.00
_cell.angle_beta   90.00
_cell.angle_gamma   90.00
#
_symmetry.space_group_name_H-M   'P 1'
#
loop_
_entity.id
_entity.type
_entity.pdbx_description
1 polymer ?
#
loop_
_entity_poly.entity_id
_entity_poly.type
_entity_poly.pdbx_seq_one_letter_code
_entity_poly.pdbx_strand_id
1 'polypeptide(L)'
;MTRVVFLLVPGLHLLDLAGPAQVFSTAADLGHGYRLAYVAEREDVPTAQGLPLHAATAWPELSADDLVLVPGWRTSLAARGAGFLSAPVLGRLAAHHAAGGTVASVCSGAYALGRAGLLDGRRCTTHHELQDELARRHPRATVERDVLYVVDERVVTSAGIASGIDLALHLVAVRHGPAAAARVARSMVVHTRRNGDERQSSAMLRYRAHLSDVVHRAQDVIDARFTEPLPLAELAATAGVSERTLTRRFGAATGLTPLRYQQRLRVERAEHLIGRGATVEAAARAAGFQDARMLRRLRGREAAPGGSAAVPRAPAAAAAATAPSTPSAPTAPAAGPERPPHGRRPLHAQR
;
A
#
# COMPACT_ATOMS: atom_id res chain seq x y z
N MET A 1 12.72 -9.52 17.32
CA MET A 1 11.32 -9.60 16.84
C MET A 1 10.80 -8.17 16.83
N THR A 2 10.38 -7.68 15.68
CA THR A 2 9.97 -6.29 15.46
C THR A 2 8.57 -6.05 15.97
N ARG A 3 8.35 -5.02 16.79
CA ARG A 3 7.00 -4.60 17.15
C ARG A 3 6.48 -3.55 16.16
N VAL A 4 5.22 -3.72 15.76
CA VAL A 4 4.45 -2.72 15.04
C VAL A 4 3.36 -2.22 15.97
N VAL A 5 3.51 -1.00 16.45
CA VAL A 5 2.60 -0.34 17.38
C VAL A 5 1.65 0.56 16.59
N PHE A 6 0.37 0.23 16.59
CA PHE A 6 -0.69 1.06 16.04
C PHE A 6 -1.21 2.02 17.09
N LEU A 7 -1.00 3.32 16.88
CA LEU A 7 -1.54 4.36 17.74
C LEU A 7 -2.95 4.72 17.27
N LEU A 8 -3.95 4.16 17.95
CA LEU A 8 -5.35 4.34 17.61
C LEU A 8 -5.89 5.66 18.16
N VAL A 9 -6.66 6.32 17.32
CA VAL A 9 -7.26 7.62 17.61
C VAL A 9 -8.78 7.53 17.44
N PRO A 10 -9.57 8.17 18.32
CA PRO A 10 -11.02 8.26 18.15
C PRO A 10 -11.43 8.77 16.77
N GLY A 11 -12.38 8.08 16.14
CA GLY A 11 -12.82 8.38 14.78
C GLY A 11 -11.85 7.88 13.71
N LEU A 12 -10.92 6.98 14.03
CA LEU A 12 -10.04 6.37 13.03
C LEU A 12 -10.83 5.66 11.92
N HIS A 13 -10.27 5.65 10.72
CA HIS A 13 -10.77 4.86 9.61
C HIS A 13 -10.29 3.41 9.74
N LEU A 14 -11.21 2.46 9.77
CA LEU A 14 -10.89 1.04 9.93
C LEU A 14 -9.85 0.54 8.92
N LEU A 15 -9.95 0.96 7.66
CA LEU A 15 -9.06 0.45 6.62
C LEU A 15 -7.62 1.01 6.72
N ASP A 16 -7.46 2.23 7.26
CA ASP A 16 -6.14 2.82 7.53
C ASP A 16 -5.38 2.04 8.62
N LEU A 17 -6.12 1.37 9.50
CA LEU A 17 -5.59 0.44 10.51
C LEU A 17 -5.43 -0.98 9.95
N ALA A 18 -6.54 -1.55 9.47
CA ALA A 18 -6.64 -2.96 9.13
C ALA A 18 -5.74 -3.34 7.94
N GLY A 19 -5.56 -2.44 6.96
CA GLY A 19 -4.70 -2.69 5.80
C GLY A 19 -3.25 -2.99 6.21
N PRO A 20 -2.54 -2.02 6.84
CA PRO A 20 -1.19 -2.25 7.33
C PRO A 20 -1.11 -3.38 8.38
N ALA A 21 -2.07 -3.47 9.30
CA ALA A 21 -2.08 -4.52 10.32
C ALA A 21 -2.14 -5.92 9.69
N GLN A 22 -2.96 -6.11 8.65
CA GLN A 22 -3.04 -7.36 7.91
C GLN A 22 -1.72 -7.68 7.20
N VAL A 23 -1.05 -6.70 6.59
CA VAL A 23 0.27 -6.90 5.95
C VAL A 23 1.28 -7.44 6.94
N PHE A 24 1.42 -6.80 8.10
CA PHE A 24 2.39 -7.23 9.11
C PHE A 24 2.00 -8.55 9.79
N SER A 25 0.70 -8.81 9.98
CA SER A 25 0.20 -10.11 10.46
C SER A 25 0.55 -11.22 9.50
N THR A 26 0.26 -11.06 8.21
CA THR A 26 0.59 -12.05 7.19
C THR A 26 2.09 -12.23 7.03
N ALA A 27 2.89 -11.16 7.20
CA ALA A 27 4.34 -11.30 7.25
C ALA A 27 4.78 -12.16 8.44
N ALA A 28 4.17 -12.00 9.62
CA ALA A 28 4.41 -12.84 10.79
C ALA A 28 4.06 -14.31 10.54
N ASP A 29 2.90 -14.58 9.94
CA ASP A 29 2.46 -15.94 9.59
C ASP A 29 3.42 -16.62 8.60
N LEU A 30 4.08 -15.83 7.74
CA LEU A 30 5.08 -16.29 6.78
C LEU A 30 6.49 -16.42 7.38
N GLY A 31 6.65 -16.24 8.69
CA GLY A 31 7.89 -16.41 9.45
C GLY A 31 8.75 -15.15 9.58
N HIS A 32 8.25 -13.98 9.17
CA HIS A 32 8.96 -12.72 9.37
C HIS A 32 8.61 -12.17 10.75
N GLY A 33 9.55 -12.17 11.69
CA GLY A 33 9.29 -11.94 13.12
C GLY A 33 8.72 -10.57 13.49
N TYR A 34 7.42 -10.36 13.25
CA TYR A 34 6.63 -9.19 13.61
C TYR A 34 5.68 -9.50 14.77
N ARG A 35 5.43 -8.52 15.63
CA ARG A 35 4.39 -8.53 16.67
C ARG A 35 3.58 -7.25 16.61
N LEU A 36 2.26 -7.37 16.56
CA LEU A 36 1.35 -6.24 16.53
C LEU A 36 1.02 -5.81 17.97
N ALA A 37 0.94 -4.51 18.23
CA ALA A 37 0.37 -3.94 19.45
C ALA A 37 -0.52 -2.76 19.09
N TYR A 38 -1.62 -2.59 19.82
CA TYR A 38 -2.59 -1.53 19.59
C TYR A 38 -2.69 -0.69 20.86
N VAL A 39 -2.39 0.61 20.73
CA VAL A 39 -2.34 1.54 21.87
C VAL A 39 -3.19 2.77 21.59
N ALA A 40 -3.76 3.36 22.63
CA ALA A 40 -4.58 4.57 22.55
C ALA A 40 -4.52 5.36 23.87
N GLU A 41 -5.07 6.57 23.88
CA GLU A 41 -5.19 7.35 25.13
C GLU A 41 -6.33 6.88 26.03
N ARG A 42 -7.19 5.99 25.51
CA ARG A 42 -8.31 5.38 26.22
C ARG A 42 -8.57 3.99 25.66
N GLU A 43 -9.17 3.12 26.47
CA GLU A 43 -9.42 1.73 26.09
C GLU A 43 -10.44 1.63 24.94
N ASP A 44 -11.53 2.38 25.02
CA ASP A 44 -12.59 2.39 24.00
C ASP A 44 -12.32 3.39 22.88
N VAL A 45 -12.05 2.87 21.68
CA VAL A 45 -11.73 3.66 20.49
C VAL A 45 -12.83 3.48 19.44
N PRO A 46 -13.85 4.36 19.41
CA PRO A 46 -14.87 4.30 18.37
C PRO A 46 -14.27 4.68 17.01
N THR A 47 -14.55 3.88 15.99
CA THR A 47 -14.10 4.15 14.62
C THR A 47 -15.07 5.07 13.89
N ALA A 48 -14.63 5.69 12.79
CA ALA A 48 -15.50 6.51 11.93
C ALA A 48 -16.67 5.71 11.31
N GLN A 49 -16.53 4.39 11.24
CA GLN A 49 -17.53 3.47 10.71
C GLN A 49 -18.49 2.94 11.79
N GLY A 50 -18.29 3.29 13.06
CA GLY A 50 -19.16 2.90 14.17
C GLY A 50 -18.82 1.56 14.82
N LEU A 51 -17.82 0.83 14.32
CA LEU A 51 -17.29 -0.35 15.00
C LEU A 51 -16.41 0.10 16.18
N PRO A 52 -16.68 -0.31 17.43
CA PRO A 52 -15.79 -0.01 18.55
C PRO A 52 -14.55 -0.91 18.49
N LEU A 53 -13.39 -0.35 18.85
CA LEU A 53 -12.15 -1.07 19.04
C LEU A 53 -11.69 -0.93 20.49
N HIS A 54 -10.98 -1.93 20.99
CA HIS A 54 -10.30 -1.89 22.28
C HIS A 54 -8.78 -1.84 22.08
N ALA A 55 -8.10 -0.97 22.82
CA ALA A 55 -6.65 -0.82 22.78
C ALA A 55 -6.06 -0.64 24.18
N ALA A 56 -4.78 -0.99 24.33
CA ALA A 56 -4.07 -0.75 25.58
C ALA A 56 -3.79 0.75 25.77
N THR A 57 -3.89 1.24 26.99
CA THR A 57 -3.47 2.61 27.33
C THR A 57 -1.98 2.69 27.66
N ALA A 58 -1.41 1.58 28.15
CA ALA A 58 0.01 1.43 28.38
C ALA A 58 0.74 1.10 27.07
N TRP A 59 1.74 1.90 26.74
CA TRP A 59 2.62 1.62 25.61
C TRP A 59 3.65 0.54 25.99
N PRO A 60 3.96 -0.38 25.07
CA PRO A 60 5.10 -1.27 25.25
C PRO A 60 6.40 -0.48 25.20
N GLU A 61 7.46 -1.03 25.79
CA GLU A 61 8.82 -0.54 25.56
C GLU A 61 9.20 -0.68 24.09
N LEU A 62 9.74 0.41 23.52
CA LEU A 62 10.12 0.50 22.12
C LEU A 62 11.64 0.49 21.98
N SER A 63 12.11 -0.22 20.96
CA SER A 63 13.48 -0.22 20.49
C SER A 63 13.58 0.51 19.14
N ALA A 64 14.79 0.89 18.72
CA ALA A 64 15.03 1.53 17.41
C ALA A 64 14.60 0.66 16.21
N ASP A 65 14.39 -0.64 16.43
CA ASP A 65 13.92 -1.58 15.41
C ASP A 65 12.40 -1.58 15.22
N ASP A 66 11.66 -0.96 16.14
CA ASP A 66 10.19 -0.97 16.16
C ASP A 66 9.58 0.13 15.28
N LEU A 67 8.35 -0.14 14.83
CA LEU A 67 7.54 0.77 14.01
C LEU A 67 6.37 1.29 14.84
N VAL A 68 6.17 2.61 14.86
CA VAL A 68 4.90 3.20 15.33
C VAL A 68 4.13 3.72 14.13
N LEU A 69 2.89 3.26 13.94
CA LEU A 69 2.03 3.64 12.82
C LEU A 69 0.77 4.34 13.34
N VAL A 70 0.47 5.52 12.79
CA VAL A 70 -0.72 6.32 13.13
C VAL A 70 -1.73 6.26 11.98
N PRO A 71 -2.86 5.53 12.13
CA PRO A 71 -3.94 5.54 11.16
C PRO A 71 -4.60 6.92 11.04
N GLY A 72 -5.27 7.16 9.92
CA GLY A 72 -6.09 8.36 9.75
C GLY A 72 -7.41 8.26 10.50
N TRP A 73 -7.99 9.43 10.78
CA TRP A 73 -9.31 9.62 11.35
C TRP A 73 -10.16 10.60 10.54
N ARG A 74 -11.47 10.53 10.74
CA ARG A 74 -12.44 11.43 10.13
C ARG A 74 -12.23 12.85 10.68
N THR A 75 -11.66 13.73 9.85
CA THR A 75 -11.26 15.09 10.25
C THR A 75 -12.43 16.00 10.64
N SER A 76 -13.64 15.76 10.13
CA SER A 76 -14.84 16.49 10.58
C SER A 76 -15.21 16.23 12.05
N LEU A 77 -14.76 15.11 12.63
CA LEU A 77 -14.88 14.84 14.06
C LEU A 77 -13.75 15.47 14.88
N ALA A 78 -12.62 15.83 14.24
CA ALA A 78 -11.51 16.52 14.89
C ALA A 78 -11.90 17.92 15.39
N ALA A 79 -12.76 18.63 14.66
CA ALA A 79 -13.34 19.88 15.16
C ALA A 79 -14.14 19.73 16.47
N ARG A 80 -14.52 18.50 16.84
CA ARG A 80 -15.24 18.16 18.09
C ARG A 80 -14.32 17.57 19.16
N GLY A 81 -13.00 17.70 19.00
CA GLY A 81 -12.00 17.15 19.93
C GLY A 81 -11.61 15.69 19.66
N ALA A 82 -12.30 14.97 18.76
CA ALA A 82 -12.02 13.56 18.45
C ALA A 82 -10.98 13.44 17.33
N GLY A 83 -9.78 12.93 17.62
CA GLY A 83 -8.68 12.97 16.64
C GLY A 83 -7.40 13.59 17.18
N PHE A 84 -7.49 14.30 18.31
CA PHE A 84 -6.33 14.97 18.90
C PHE A 84 -5.60 14.03 19.86
N LEU A 85 -4.31 13.87 19.60
CA LEU A 85 -3.37 13.27 20.54
C LEU A 85 -2.86 14.31 21.54
N SER A 86 -2.74 13.94 22.81
CA SER A 86 -2.14 14.78 23.84
C SER A 86 -0.63 15.00 23.60
N ALA A 87 -0.08 16.05 24.22
CA ALA A 87 1.35 16.36 24.15
C ALA A 87 2.25 15.20 24.62
N PRO A 88 1.95 14.47 25.72
CA PRO A 88 2.73 13.29 26.11
C PRO A 88 2.81 12.22 25.02
N VAL A 89 1.71 11.94 24.31
CA VAL A 89 1.70 10.95 23.24
C VAL A 89 2.51 11.41 22.03
N LEU A 90 2.37 12.68 21.64
CA LEU A 90 3.20 13.27 20.58
C LEU A 90 4.69 13.24 20.94
N GLY A 91 5.02 13.52 22.20
CA GLY A 91 6.37 13.42 22.74
C GLY A 91 6.94 12.01 22.64
N ARG A 92 6.12 10.97 22.83
CA ARG A 92 6.54 9.57 22.62
C ARG A 92 6.86 9.27 21.16
N LEU A 93 6.08 9.78 20.21
CA LEU A 93 6.39 9.64 18.78
C LEU A 93 7.74 10.28 18.43
N ALA A 94 7.95 11.51 18.89
CA ALA A 94 9.20 12.24 18.69
C ALA A 94 10.40 11.52 19.33
N ALA A 95 10.25 11.06 20.57
CA ALA A 95 11.28 10.33 21.30
C ALA A 95 11.65 9.00 20.63
N HIS A 96 10.65 8.25 20.15
CA HIS A 96 10.88 7.01 19.41
C HIS A 96 11.72 7.26 18.15
N HIS A 97 11.34 8.26 17.35
CA HIS A 97 12.09 8.62 16.16
C HIS A 97 13.51 9.11 16.48
N ALA A 98 13.67 9.95 17.52
CA ALA A 98 14.98 10.43 17.97
C ALA A 98 15.90 9.29 18.45
N ALA A 99 15.33 8.23 19.03
CA ALA A 99 16.06 7.01 19.38
C ALA A 99 16.39 6.11 18.17
N GLY A 100 16.07 6.55 16.95
CA GLY A 100 16.29 5.82 15.72
C GLY A 100 15.12 4.92 15.32
N GLY A 101 13.96 5.00 15.97
CA GLY A 101 12.78 4.24 15.58
C GLY A 101 12.13 4.74 14.28
N THR A 102 11.35 3.88 13.62
CA THR A 102 10.54 4.28 12.46
C THR A 102 9.15 4.73 12.89
N VAL A 103 8.69 5.84 12.34
CA VAL A 103 7.34 6.39 12.54
C VAL A 103 6.63 6.50 11.20
N ALA A 104 5.41 6.00 11.13
CA ALA A 104 4.59 6.01 9.94
C ALA A 104 3.21 6.60 10.19
N SER A 105 2.59 7.14 9.15
CA SER A 105 1.18 7.53 9.20
C SER A 105 0.44 7.23 7.91
N VAL A 106 -0.86 7.04 8.05
CA VAL A 106 -1.79 6.83 6.94
C VAL A 106 -2.83 7.97 6.95
N CYS A 107 -3.15 8.53 5.78
CA CYS A 107 -4.17 9.57 5.62
C CYS A 107 -3.92 10.77 6.56
N SER A 108 -4.94 11.20 7.31
CA SER A 108 -4.87 12.30 8.29
C SER A 108 -3.95 12.02 9.48
N GLY A 109 -3.44 10.78 9.63
CA GLY A 109 -2.39 10.44 10.59
C GLY A 109 -1.15 11.34 10.48
N ALA A 110 -0.90 11.89 9.28
CA ALA A 110 0.19 12.84 9.05
C ALA A 110 0.11 14.08 9.96
N TYR A 111 -1.09 14.52 10.37
CA TYR A 111 -1.24 15.62 11.33
C TYR A 111 -0.65 15.30 12.70
N ALA A 112 -0.68 14.04 13.13
CA ALA A 112 -0.04 13.63 14.38
C ALA A 112 1.49 13.78 14.29
N LEU A 113 2.06 13.33 13.16
CA LEU A 113 3.50 13.45 12.92
C LEU A 113 3.92 14.92 12.81
N GLY A 114 3.13 15.74 12.12
CA GLY A 114 3.36 17.18 12.03
C GLY A 114 3.33 17.86 13.41
N ARG A 115 2.34 17.56 14.24
CA ARG A 115 2.25 18.08 15.62
C ARG A 115 3.36 17.56 16.54
N ALA A 116 3.93 16.40 16.25
CA ALA A 116 5.10 15.87 16.95
C ALA A 116 6.42 16.50 16.47
N GLY A 117 6.38 17.43 15.50
CA GLY A 117 7.56 18.06 14.90
C GLY A 117 8.31 17.15 13.92
N LEU A 118 7.73 16.02 13.53
CA LEU A 118 8.37 15.00 12.71
C LEU A 118 8.32 15.28 11.20
N LEU A 119 7.61 16.32 10.75
CA LEU A 119 7.52 16.67 9.33
C LEU A 119 8.37 17.90 8.96
N ASP A 120 8.92 18.62 9.94
CA ASP A 120 9.68 19.83 9.69
C ASP A 120 10.95 19.53 8.87
N GLY A 121 11.06 20.18 7.70
CA GLY A 121 12.20 20.00 6.79
C GLY A 121 12.18 18.70 5.99
N ARG A 122 11.10 17.91 6.05
CA ARG A 122 10.98 16.60 5.41
C ARG A 122 9.93 16.58 4.31
N ARG A 123 10.09 15.65 3.38
CA ARG A 123 9.07 15.25 2.41
C ARG A 123 8.00 14.43 3.10
N CYS A 124 6.75 14.71 2.79
CA CYS A 124 5.61 13.93 3.30
C CYS A 124 4.42 13.97 2.35
N THR A 125 3.46 13.08 2.54
CA THR A 125 2.15 13.16 1.88
C THR A 125 1.02 12.88 2.88
N THR A 126 -0.21 13.12 2.44
CA THR A 126 -1.44 12.78 3.17
C THR A 126 -2.56 12.61 2.15
N HIS A 127 -3.78 12.38 2.62
CA HIS A 127 -4.96 12.30 1.77
C HIS A 127 -5.08 13.55 0.91
N HIS A 128 -5.43 13.39 -0.37
CA HIS A 128 -5.44 14.47 -1.35
C HIS A 128 -6.23 15.71 -0.88
N GLU A 129 -7.41 15.51 -0.28
CA GLU A 129 -8.23 16.60 0.28
C GLU A 129 -7.59 17.34 1.48
N LEU A 130 -6.56 16.76 2.09
CA LEU A 130 -5.89 17.28 3.30
C LEU A 130 -4.52 17.90 3.01
N GLN A 131 -4.00 17.76 1.80
CA GLN A 131 -2.64 18.21 1.45
C GLN A 131 -2.45 19.71 1.63
N ASP A 132 -3.41 20.52 1.19
CA ASP A 132 -3.34 21.97 1.33
C ASP A 132 -3.35 22.40 2.80
N GLU A 133 -4.20 21.76 3.61
CA GLU A 133 -4.28 22.06 5.03
C GLU A 133 -3.03 21.61 5.79
N LEU A 134 -2.46 20.45 5.45
CA LEU A 134 -1.20 19.99 6.01
C LEU A 134 -0.06 20.98 5.70
N ALA A 135 0.05 21.43 4.45
CA ALA A 135 1.06 22.40 4.03
C ALA A 135 0.91 23.76 4.76
N ARG A 136 -0.34 24.22 4.97
CA ARG A 136 -0.60 25.45 5.74
C ARG A 136 -0.18 25.33 7.20
N ARG A 137 -0.44 24.18 7.84
CA ARG A 137 -0.14 23.95 9.26
C ARG A 137 1.35 23.69 9.51
N HIS A 138 2.04 23.07 8.55
CA HIS A 138 3.45 22.70 8.64
C HIS A 138 4.22 23.28 7.44
N PRO A 139 4.46 24.60 7.41
CA PRO A 139 5.06 25.27 6.25
C PRO A 139 6.52 24.87 5.99
N ARG A 140 7.18 24.21 6.96
CA ARG A 140 8.53 23.66 6.79
C ARG A 140 8.54 22.26 6.16
N ALA A 141 7.38 21.61 6.06
CA ALA A 141 7.26 20.30 5.41
C ALA A 141 7.10 20.47 3.90
N THR A 142 7.68 19.54 3.14
CA THR A 142 7.49 19.46 1.69
C THR A 142 6.37 18.46 1.38
N VAL A 143 5.15 18.96 1.17
CA VAL A 143 3.99 18.10 0.88
C VAL A 143 3.98 17.66 -0.58
N GLU A 144 4.18 16.37 -0.82
CA GLU A 144 4.11 15.75 -2.13
C GLU A 144 2.70 15.32 -2.48
N ARG A 145 2.29 15.69 -3.69
CA ARG A 145 0.96 15.44 -4.25
C ARG A 145 0.97 14.22 -5.15
N ASP A 146 -0.18 13.60 -5.34
CA ASP A 146 -0.40 12.49 -6.28
C ASP A 146 0.49 11.24 -6.10
N VAL A 147 1.02 11.04 -4.88
CA VAL A 147 1.80 9.86 -4.49
C VAL A 147 1.02 8.99 -3.51
N LEU A 148 1.25 7.68 -3.53
CA LEU A 148 0.61 6.76 -2.56
C LEU A 148 1.28 6.90 -1.19
N TYR A 149 2.60 6.98 -1.16
CA TYR A 149 3.37 7.22 0.06
C TYR A 149 4.70 7.91 -0.23
N VAL A 150 5.25 8.54 0.81
CA VAL A 150 6.56 9.19 0.83
C VAL A 150 7.39 8.59 1.96
N VAL A 151 8.67 8.36 1.69
CA VAL A 151 9.66 7.92 2.66
C VAL A 151 10.72 9.01 2.76
N ASP A 152 10.91 9.57 3.95
CA ASP A 152 11.97 10.51 4.26
C ASP A 152 12.68 10.08 5.54
N GLU A 153 13.86 9.46 5.37
CA GLU A 153 14.60 8.74 6.40
C GLU A 153 13.74 7.66 7.11
N ARG A 154 13.39 7.88 8.39
CA ARG A 154 12.58 6.98 9.21
C ARG A 154 11.17 7.52 9.45
N VAL A 155 10.76 8.56 8.71
CA VAL A 155 9.40 9.11 8.70
C VAL A 155 8.71 8.70 7.40
N VAL A 156 7.56 8.03 7.52
CA VAL A 156 6.86 7.44 6.38
C VAL A 156 5.41 7.87 6.38
N THR A 157 4.90 8.41 5.26
CA THR A 157 3.53 8.96 5.21
C THR A 157 2.80 8.47 3.97
N SER A 158 1.49 8.20 4.05
CA SER A 158 0.68 7.77 2.91
C SER A 158 -0.66 8.47 2.80
N ALA A 159 -1.26 8.42 1.60
CA ALA A 159 -2.50 9.13 1.29
C ALA A 159 -3.77 8.55 1.94
N GLY A 160 -3.74 7.31 2.44
CA GLY A 160 -4.89 6.65 3.06
C GLY A 160 -5.41 5.39 2.38
N ILE A 161 -6.29 4.67 3.08
CA ILE A 161 -7.11 3.56 2.59
C ILE A 161 -6.21 2.43 2.04
N ALA A 162 -6.20 2.23 0.71
CA ALA A 162 -5.41 1.18 0.09
C ALA A 162 -3.91 1.48 0.15
N SER A 163 -3.49 2.74 0.16
CA SER A 163 -2.07 3.12 0.18
C SER A 163 -1.38 2.77 1.50
N GLY A 164 -2.13 2.53 2.59
CA GLY A 164 -1.59 1.96 3.83
C GLY A 164 -1.04 0.54 3.63
N ILE A 165 -1.70 -0.26 2.79
CA ILE A 165 -1.23 -1.60 2.41
C ILE A 165 0.07 -1.48 1.61
N ASP A 166 0.11 -0.58 0.62
CA ASP A 166 1.29 -0.37 -0.22
C ASP A 166 2.49 0.14 0.60
N LEU A 167 2.27 1.06 1.56
CA LEU A 167 3.27 1.51 2.52
C LEU A 167 3.79 0.35 3.38
N ALA A 168 2.90 -0.47 3.95
CA ALA A 168 3.33 -1.58 4.79
C ALA A 168 4.11 -2.63 3.99
N LEU A 169 3.69 -2.93 2.75
CA LEU A 169 4.41 -3.82 1.85
C LEU A 169 5.79 -3.26 1.48
N HIS A 170 5.90 -1.94 1.30
CA HIS A 170 7.18 -1.27 1.13
C HIS A 170 8.09 -1.47 2.35
N LEU A 171 7.57 -1.29 3.57
CA LEU A 171 8.35 -1.49 4.80
C LEU A 171 8.82 -2.94 4.98
N VAL A 172 7.97 -3.91 4.63
CA VAL A 172 8.38 -5.33 4.57
C VAL A 172 9.47 -5.53 3.52
N ALA A 173 9.37 -4.89 2.35
CA ALA A 173 10.36 -5.01 1.28
C ALA A 173 11.73 -4.41 1.69
N VAL A 174 11.73 -3.27 2.37
CA VAL A 174 12.95 -2.63 2.88
C VAL A 174 13.65 -3.54 3.90
N ARG A 175 12.89 -4.20 4.78
CA ARG A 175 13.46 -5.01 5.87
C ARG A 175 13.84 -6.42 5.46
N HIS A 176 13.00 -7.08 4.67
CA HIS A 176 13.10 -8.51 4.35
C HIS A 176 13.31 -8.80 2.86
N GLY A 177 13.45 -7.74 2.05
CA GLY A 177 13.63 -7.83 0.61
C GLY A 177 12.30 -7.92 -0.17
N PRO A 178 12.34 -7.61 -1.47
CA PRO A 178 11.14 -7.54 -2.32
C PRO A 178 10.42 -8.89 -2.47
N ALA A 179 11.13 -10.01 -2.37
CA ALA A 179 10.53 -11.34 -2.45
C ALA A 179 9.61 -11.65 -1.26
N ALA A 180 9.97 -11.18 -0.05
CA ALA A 180 9.13 -11.31 1.15
C ALA A 180 7.84 -10.50 0.99
N ALA A 181 7.95 -9.23 0.59
CA ALA A 181 6.79 -8.38 0.32
C ALA A 181 5.88 -8.95 -0.78
N ALA A 182 6.45 -9.50 -1.85
CA ALA A 182 5.67 -10.15 -2.90
C ALA A 182 4.92 -11.39 -2.40
N ARG A 183 5.53 -12.20 -1.52
CA ARG A 183 4.85 -13.33 -0.87
C ARG A 183 3.68 -12.88 -0.01
N VAL A 184 3.88 -11.83 0.80
CA VAL A 184 2.83 -11.25 1.64
C VAL A 184 1.68 -10.73 0.77
N ALA A 185 1.98 -9.94 -0.26
CA ALA A 185 0.99 -9.40 -1.18
C ALA A 185 0.16 -10.50 -1.88
N ARG A 186 0.83 -11.57 -2.35
CA ARG A 186 0.15 -12.74 -2.94
C ARG A 186 -0.76 -13.44 -1.94
N SER A 187 -0.28 -13.64 -0.71
CA SER A 187 -1.08 -14.28 0.35
C SER A 187 -2.33 -13.47 0.71
N MET A 188 -2.26 -12.15 0.60
CA MET A 188 -3.38 -11.24 0.82
C MET A 188 -4.25 -11.02 -0.43
N VAL A 189 -3.88 -11.58 -1.59
CA VAL A 189 -4.53 -11.34 -2.88
C VAL A 189 -4.60 -9.84 -3.23
N VAL A 190 -3.61 -9.07 -2.80
CA VAL A 190 -3.50 -7.64 -3.11
C VAL A 190 -2.47 -7.42 -4.21
N HIS A 191 -2.84 -6.58 -5.17
CA HIS A 191 -1.90 -6.06 -6.16
C HIS A 191 -1.15 -4.92 -5.51
N THR A 192 0.18 -4.98 -5.46
CA THR A 192 0.98 -3.81 -5.08
C THR A 192 0.70 -2.69 -6.06
N ARG A 193 -0.07 -1.68 -5.65
CA ARG A 193 -0.26 -0.44 -6.41
C ARG A 193 0.88 0.48 -6.04
N ARG A 194 1.46 1.18 -7.01
CA ARG A 194 2.68 1.95 -6.78
C ARG A 194 2.49 3.38 -7.25
N ASN A 195 2.79 4.34 -6.37
CA ASN A 195 3.37 5.64 -6.66
C ASN A 195 4.13 6.14 -5.42
N GLY A 196 5.41 6.45 -5.59
CA GLY A 196 6.33 6.95 -4.56
C GLY A 196 7.76 6.79 -5.09
N ASP A 197 8.23 7.81 -5.81
CA ASP A 197 9.56 7.98 -6.43
C ASP A 197 9.97 7.03 -7.58
N GLU A 198 9.54 7.40 -8.79
CA GLU A 198 9.82 6.76 -10.09
C GLU A 198 11.30 6.70 -10.54
N ARG A 199 12.31 7.05 -9.73
CA ARG A 199 13.71 7.08 -10.22
C ARG A 199 14.58 5.88 -9.87
N GLN A 200 14.11 4.94 -9.05
CA GLN A 200 14.89 3.72 -8.73
C GLN A 200 14.04 2.44 -8.85
N SER A 201 13.46 2.25 -10.04
CA SER A 201 12.69 1.05 -10.36
C SER A 201 13.59 -0.09 -10.82
N SER A 202 13.66 -1.15 -10.01
CA SER A 202 14.26 -2.40 -10.47
C SER A 202 13.43 -3.04 -11.58
N ALA A 203 14.11 -3.61 -12.56
CA ALA A 203 13.52 -4.36 -13.65
C ALA A 203 12.64 -5.50 -13.12
N MET A 204 12.97 -6.08 -11.96
CA MET A 204 12.14 -7.08 -11.26
C MET A 204 10.74 -6.54 -10.91
N LEU A 205 10.67 -5.26 -10.60
CA LEU A 205 9.44 -4.61 -10.17
C LEU A 205 8.68 -4.05 -11.38
N ARG A 206 9.35 -3.58 -12.43
CA ARG A 206 8.74 -2.87 -13.58
C ARG A 206 7.77 -3.71 -14.41
N TYR A 207 7.95 -5.03 -14.49
CA TYR A 207 7.20 -5.89 -15.42
C TYR A 207 6.18 -6.81 -14.76
N ARG A 208 5.86 -6.61 -13.49
CA ARG A 208 4.98 -7.51 -12.72
C ARG A 208 3.55 -6.99 -12.51
N ALA A 209 3.17 -5.89 -13.13
CA ALA A 209 1.84 -5.28 -13.01
C ALA A 209 0.82 -5.91 -13.99
N HIS A 210 0.58 -7.23 -13.90
CA HIS A 210 -0.35 -7.97 -14.77
C HIS A 210 -0.97 -9.17 -14.05
N LEU A 211 -2.07 -9.72 -14.56
CA LEU A 211 -2.84 -10.80 -13.92
C LEU A 211 -2.44 -12.23 -14.36
N SER A 212 -1.37 -12.41 -15.15
CA SER A 212 -1.06 -13.72 -15.71
C SER A 212 -0.23 -14.60 -14.76
N ASP A 213 -0.88 -15.57 -14.12
CA ASP A 213 -0.21 -16.55 -13.24
C ASP A 213 0.90 -17.34 -13.93
N VAL A 214 0.69 -17.70 -15.21
CA VAL A 214 1.71 -18.37 -16.04
C VAL A 214 2.96 -17.51 -16.17
N VAL A 215 2.79 -16.20 -16.35
CA VAL A 215 3.92 -15.27 -16.48
C VAL A 215 4.56 -15.04 -15.11
N HIS A 216 3.78 -14.94 -14.03
CA HIS A 216 4.33 -14.83 -12.68
C HIS A 216 5.17 -16.03 -12.27
N ARG A 217 4.75 -17.27 -12.59
CA ARG A 217 5.56 -18.47 -12.34
C ARG A 217 6.91 -18.40 -13.05
N ALA A 218 6.93 -17.99 -14.32
CA ALA A 218 8.18 -17.83 -15.06
C ALA A 218 9.04 -16.67 -14.51
N GLN A 219 8.43 -15.54 -14.15
CA GLN A 219 9.13 -14.41 -13.53
C GLN A 219 9.75 -14.79 -12.19
N ASP A 220 9.08 -15.59 -11.35
CA ASP A 220 9.60 -16.02 -10.05
C ASP A 220 10.88 -16.85 -10.19
N VAL A 221 10.96 -17.74 -11.19
CA VAL A 221 12.17 -18.51 -11.50
C VAL A 221 13.29 -17.59 -12.00
N ILE A 222 12.96 -16.68 -12.92
CA ILE A 222 13.94 -15.73 -13.46
C ILE A 222 14.47 -14.83 -12.35
N ASP A 223 13.59 -14.27 -11.52
CA ASP A 223 13.94 -13.38 -10.41
C ASP A 223 14.88 -14.06 -9.38
N ALA A 224 14.67 -15.35 -9.12
CA ALA A 224 15.52 -16.11 -8.20
C ALA A 224 16.89 -16.49 -8.79
N ARG A 225 16.97 -16.73 -10.11
CA ARG A 225 18.12 -17.35 -10.78
C ARG A 225 18.61 -16.56 -11.98
N PHE A 226 18.39 -15.25 -12.02
CA PHE A 226 18.65 -14.45 -13.24
C PHE A 226 20.12 -14.47 -13.66
N THR A 227 21.08 -14.74 -12.77
CA THR A 227 22.51 -14.87 -13.09
C THR A 227 22.86 -16.17 -13.81
N GLU A 228 21.98 -17.17 -13.81
CA GLU A 228 22.21 -18.48 -14.42
C GLU A 228 21.66 -18.55 -15.86
N PRO A 229 22.18 -19.44 -16.72
CA PRO A 229 21.50 -19.79 -17.97
C PRO A 229 20.13 -20.40 -17.66
N LEU A 230 19.05 -19.76 -18.14
CA LEU A 230 17.67 -20.23 -17.96
C LEU A 230 17.07 -20.55 -19.34
N PRO A 231 17.06 -21.82 -19.77
CA PRO A 231 16.43 -22.23 -21.02
C PRO A 231 14.93 -21.95 -21.01
N LEU A 232 14.38 -21.54 -22.15
CA LEU A 232 12.95 -21.26 -22.28
C LEU A 232 12.09 -22.51 -21.96
N ALA A 233 12.57 -23.69 -22.33
CA ALA A 233 11.94 -24.97 -22.01
C ALA A 233 11.74 -25.18 -20.50
N GLU A 234 12.71 -24.80 -19.66
CA GLU A 234 12.63 -24.95 -18.20
C GLU A 234 11.58 -24.00 -17.60
N LEU A 235 11.58 -22.75 -18.06
CA LEU A 235 10.58 -21.75 -17.66
C LEU A 235 9.17 -22.17 -18.09
N ALA A 236 9.04 -22.74 -19.29
CA ALA A 236 7.78 -23.22 -19.83
C ALA A 236 7.25 -24.42 -19.03
N ALA A 237 8.12 -25.38 -18.71
CA ALA A 237 7.81 -26.53 -17.86
C ALA A 237 7.36 -26.09 -16.46
N THR A 238 8.09 -25.18 -15.82
CA THR A 238 7.73 -24.64 -14.49
C THR A 238 6.39 -23.89 -14.51
N ALA A 239 6.09 -23.22 -15.62
CA ALA A 239 4.83 -22.52 -15.81
C ALA A 239 3.67 -23.42 -16.28
N GLY A 240 3.93 -24.70 -16.57
CA GLY A 240 2.94 -25.69 -17.02
C GLY A 240 2.39 -25.43 -18.42
N VAL A 241 3.19 -24.85 -19.32
CA VAL A 241 2.77 -24.48 -20.68
C VAL A 241 3.86 -24.76 -21.72
N SER A 242 3.53 -24.72 -23.01
CA SER A 242 4.53 -24.78 -24.08
C SER A 242 5.35 -23.49 -24.21
N GLU A 243 6.56 -23.56 -24.76
CA GLU A 243 7.45 -22.41 -24.99
C GLU A 243 6.80 -21.28 -25.80
N ARG A 244 6.04 -21.65 -26.84
CA ARG A 244 5.27 -20.71 -27.67
C ARG A 244 4.20 -19.99 -26.83
N THR A 245 3.50 -20.73 -25.98
CA THR A 245 2.45 -20.18 -25.11
C THR A 245 3.04 -19.25 -24.06
N LEU A 246 4.16 -19.65 -23.44
CA LEU A 246 4.88 -18.82 -22.49
C LEU A 246 5.32 -17.51 -23.16
N THR A 247 6.00 -17.57 -24.31
CA THR A 247 6.47 -16.38 -25.02
C THR A 247 5.34 -15.42 -25.37
N ARG A 248 4.22 -15.94 -25.90
CA ARG A 248 3.05 -15.12 -26.24
C ARG A 248 2.44 -14.47 -25.01
N ARG A 249 2.22 -15.22 -23.93
CA ARG A 249 1.62 -14.69 -22.68
C ARG A 249 2.56 -13.68 -22.00
N PHE A 250 3.86 -13.96 -21.97
CA PHE A 250 4.87 -13.07 -21.40
C PHE A 250 4.93 -11.74 -22.17
N GLY A 251 4.91 -11.81 -23.50
CA GLY A 251 4.85 -10.61 -24.36
C GLY A 251 3.58 -9.79 -24.16
N ALA A 252 2.42 -10.45 -24.13
CA ALA A 252 1.14 -9.78 -23.89
C ALA A 252 1.07 -9.12 -22.50
N ALA A 253 1.67 -9.75 -21.48
CA ALA A 253 1.59 -9.28 -20.10
C ALA A 253 2.65 -8.22 -19.75
N THR A 254 3.83 -8.27 -20.37
CA THR A 254 4.99 -7.45 -19.97
C THR A 254 5.56 -6.56 -21.08
N GLY A 255 5.15 -6.78 -22.33
CA GLY A 255 5.80 -6.18 -23.51
C GLY A 255 7.19 -6.74 -23.82
N LEU A 256 7.66 -7.75 -23.09
CA LEU A 256 8.99 -8.35 -23.23
C LEU A 256 8.92 -9.85 -23.50
N THR A 257 10.04 -10.41 -23.94
CA THR A 257 10.28 -11.86 -23.89
C THR A 257 10.93 -12.25 -22.56
N PRO A 258 10.82 -13.52 -22.11
CA PRO A 258 11.49 -13.98 -20.89
C PRO A 258 13.00 -13.68 -20.88
N LEU A 259 13.67 -13.88 -22.02
CA LEU A 259 15.09 -13.57 -22.18
C LEU A 259 15.39 -12.07 -22.02
N ARG A 260 14.57 -11.19 -22.61
CA ARG A 260 14.76 -9.73 -22.46
C ARG A 260 14.49 -9.27 -21.03
N TYR A 261 13.53 -9.88 -20.35
CA TYR A 261 13.27 -9.63 -18.93
C TYR A 261 14.50 -10.01 -18.08
N GLN A 262 15.03 -11.22 -18.25
CA GLN A 262 16.25 -11.66 -17.58
C GLN A 262 17.43 -10.71 -17.86
N GLN A 263 17.64 -10.33 -19.13
CA GLN A 263 18.70 -9.40 -19.51
C GLN A 263 18.59 -8.05 -18.79
N ARG A 264 17.38 -7.51 -18.63
CA ARG A 264 17.18 -6.27 -17.88
C ARG A 264 17.53 -6.40 -16.40
N LEU A 265 17.20 -7.53 -15.77
CA LEU A 265 17.62 -7.80 -14.38
C LEU A 265 19.15 -7.81 -14.25
N ARG A 266 19.83 -8.44 -15.22
CA ARG A 266 21.29 -8.50 -15.24
C ARG A 266 21.93 -7.13 -15.47
N VAL A 267 21.41 -6.33 -16.40
CA VAL A 267 21.92 -4.96 -16.64
C VAL A 267 21.79 -4.13 -15.37
N GLU A 268 20.63 -4.16 -14.73
CA GLU A 268 20.40 -3.40 -13.51
C GLU A 268 21.33 -3.84 -12.36
N ARG A 269 21.50 -5.15 -12.16
CA ARG A 269 22.47 -5.68 -11.19
C ARG A 269 23.89 -5.20 -11.48
N ALA A 270 24.28 -5.15 -12.76
CA ALA A 270 25.58 -4.66 -13.16
C ALA A 270 25.75 -3.16 -12.91
N GLU A 271 24.74 -2.32 -13.23
CA GLU A 271 24.76 -0.88 -12.92
C GLU A 271 24.91 -0.62 -11.42
N HIS A 272 24.19 -1.38 -10.59
CA HIS A 272 24.30 -1.26 -9.14
C HIS A 272 25.72 -1.57 -8.63
N LEU A 273 26.37 -2.61 -9.17
CA LEU A 273 27.74 -2.96 -8.80
C LEU A 273 28.75 -1.92 -9.28
N ILE A 274 28.58 -1.39 -10.50
CA ILE A 274 29.41 -0.30 -11.04
C ILE A 274 29.28 0.95 -10.19
N GLY A 275 28.05 1.32 -9.78
CA GLY A 275 27.80 2.44 -8.88
C GLY A 275 28.47 2.31 -7.50
N ARG A 276 28.87 1.10 -7.09
CA ARG A 276 29.64 0.81 -5.88
C ARG A 276 31.14 0.60 -6.13
N GLY A 277 31.63 0.96 -7.32
CA GLY A 277 33.06 0.94 -7.65
C GLY A 277 33.56 -0.34 -8.33
N ALA A 278 32.70 -1.29 -8.71
CA ALA A 278 33.13 -2.46 -9.47
C ALA A 278 33.49 -2.08 -10.93
N THR A 279 34.49 -2.76 -11.52
CA THR A 279 34.78 -2.63 -12.95
C THR A 279 33.65 -3.24 -13.79
N VAL A 280 33.51 -2.79 -15.04
CA VAL A 280 32.48 -3.29 -15.97
C VAL A 280 32.62 -4.80 -16.18
N GLU A 281 33.85 -5.31 -16.26
CA GLU A 281 34.17 -6.73 -16.44
C GLU A 281 33.79 -7.56 -15.20
N ALA A 282 34.05 -7.04 -13.99
CA ALA A 282 33.66 -7.71 -12.76
C ALA A 282 32.13 -7.71 -12.58
N ALA A 283 31.49 -6.57 -12.85
CA ALA A 283 30.03 -6.41 -12.78
C ALA A 283 29.30 -7.31 -13.80
N ALA A 284 29.83 -7.44 -15.02
CA ALA A 284 29.27 -8.32 -16.05
C ALA A 284 29.24 -9.79 -15.59
N ARG A 285 30.37 -10.29 -15.07
CA ARG A 285 30.47 -11.67 -14.56
C ARG A 285 29.55 -11.89 -13.36
N ALA A 286 29.55 -10.97 -12.40
CA ALA A 286 28.71 -11.05 -11.20
C ALA A 286 27.19 -10.96 -11.52
N ALA A 287 26.82 -10.31 -12.63
CA ALA A 287 25.45 -10.28 -13.12
C ALA A 287 25.08 -11.47 -14.02
N GLY A 288 25.98 -12.42 -14.28
CA GLY A 288 25.70 -13.60 -15.08
C GLY A 288 25.87 -13.43 -16.59
N PHE A 289 26.53 -12.36 -17.05
CA PHE A 289 26.98 -12.26 -18.44
C PHE A 289 28.27 -13.07 -18.65
N GLN A 290 28.33 -13.81 -19.75
CA GLN A 290 29.54 -14.54 -20.16
C GLN A 290 30.64 -13.58 -20.66
N ASP A 291 30.26 -12.41 -21.18
CA ASP A 291 31.16 -11.41 -21.74
C ASP A 291 30.68 -9.99 -21.42
N ALA A 292 31.61 -9.11 -21.02
CA ALA A 292 31.38 -7.69 -20.81
C ALA A 292 30.89 -6.97 -22.08
N ARG A 293 31.19 -7.46 -23.28
CA ARG A 293 30.67 -6.90 -24.55
C ARG A 293 29.14 -6.93 -24.61
N MET A 294 28.51 -7.99 -24.08
CA MET A 294 27.06 -8.12 -24.00
C MET A 294 26.46 -7.03 -23.11
N LEU A 295 27.05 -6.81 -21.93
CA LEU A 295 26.63 -5.75 -21.03
C LEU A 295 26.77 -4.37 -21.69
N ARG A 296 27.93 -4.06 -22.28
CA ARG A 296 28.15 -2.77 -22.98
C ARG A 296 27.11 -2.52 -24.08
N ARG A 297 26.78 -3.54 -24.87
CA ARG A 297 25.76 -3.43 -25.93
C ARG A 297 24.36 -3.16 -25.38
N LEU A 298 23.98 -3.82 -24.28
CA LEU A 298 22.67 -3.63 -23.66
C LEU A 298 22.57 -2.25 -22.99
N ARG A 299 23.62 -1.79 -22.31
CA ARG A 299 23.71 -0.43 -21.74
C ARG A 299 23.54 0.65 -22.81
N GLY A 300 24.23 0.50 -23.95
CA GLY A 300 24.13 1.46 -25.06
C GLY A 300 22.74 1.55 -25.71
N ARG A 301 21.92 0.49 -25.62
CA ARG A 301 20.54 0.48 -26.11
C ARG A 301 19.56 1.18 -25.16
N GLU A 302 19.83 1.18 -23.86
CA GLU A 302 18.97 1.85 -22.87
C GLU A 302 19.27 3.36 -22.75
N ALA A 303 20.47 3.80 -23.14
CA ALA A 303 20.86 5.20 -23.17
C ALA A 303 20.36 5.99 -24.40
N ALA A 304 19.79 5.32 -25.41
CA ALA A 304 19.26 5.99 -26.60
C ALA A 304 17.85 6.59 -26.32
N PRO A 305 17.64 7.90 -26.53
CA PRO A 305 16.34 8.53 -26.30
C PRO A 305 15.35 8.09 -27.39
N GLY A 306 14.42 7.19 -27.04
CA GLY A 306 13.36 6.74 -27.95
C GLY A 306 12.76 5.36 -27.67
N GLY A 307 13.28 4.60 -26.71
CA GLY A 307 12.87 3.21 -26.45
C GLY A 307 11.97 2.99 -25.24
N SER A 308 11.08 3.93 -24.87
CA SER A 308 10.04 3.63 -23.87
C SER A 308 8.87 2.95 -24.58
N ALA A 309 8.89 1.62 -24.61
CA ALA A 309 7.71 0.85 -24.97
C ALA A 309 6.63 1.16 -23.94
N ALA A 310 5.64 1.95 -24.34
CA ALA A 310 4.47 2.25 -23.54
C ALA A 310 3.85 0.94 -23.05
N VAL A 311 3.78 0.79 -21.73
CA VAL A 311 2.97 -0.26 -21.09
C VAL A 311 1.52 -0.03 -21.56
N PRO A 312 0.85 -1.02 -22.18
CA PRO A 312 -0.53 -0.81 -22.58
C PRO A 312 -1.38 -0.59 -21.33
N ARG A 313 -1.99 0.59 -21.23
CA ARG A 313 -3.02 0.89 -20.22
C ARG A 313 -4.14 -0.13 -20.37
N ALA A 314 -4.48 -0.83 -19.29
CA ALA A 314 -5.69 -1.64 -19.24
C ALA A 314 -6.92 -0.74 -19.51
N PRO A 315 -7.94 -1.20 -20.24
CA PRO A 315 -9.10 -0.39 -20.58
C PRO A 315 -9.85 0.00 -19.30
N ALA A 316 -10.18 1.29 -19.18
CA ALA A 316 -11.04 1.82 -18.14
C ALA A 316 -12.38 1.11 -18.20
N ALA A 317 -12.78 0.46 -17.09
CA ALA A 317 -14.12 -0.05 -16.94
C ALA A 317 -15.10 1.14 -16.99
N ALA A 318 -15.91 1.19 -18.05
CA ALA A 318 -16.95 2.19 -18.22
C ALA A 318 -17.93 2.13 -17.04
N ALA A 319 -18.08 3.26 -16.37
CA ALA A 319 -19.12 3.48 -15.37
C ALA A 319 -20.49 3.45 -16.08
N ALA A 320 -21.22 2.33 -15.93
CA ALA A 320 -22.62 2.28 -16.25
C ALA A 320 -23.41 2.91 -15.09
N ALA A 321 -23.79 4.17 -15.28
CA ALA A 321 -24.77 4.86 -14.45
C ALA A 321 -26.11 4.10 -14.55
N THR A 322 -26.55 3.52 -13.44
CA THR A 322 -27.93 3.05 -13.26
C THR A 322 -28.63 4.04 -12.34
N ALA A 323 -29.54 4.82 -12.93
CA ALA A 323 -30.46 5.69 -12.20
C ALA A 323 -31.52 4.84 -11.47
N PRO A 324 -32.03 5.28 -10.31
CA PRO A 324 -33.01 4.52 -9.54
C PRO A 324 -34.41 4.64 -10.15
N SER A 325 -35.03 3.49 -10.45
CA SER A 325 -36.45 3.38 -10.78
C SER A 325 -37.29 3.38 -9.50
N THR A 326 -38.19 4.35 -9.39
CA THR A 326 -39.28 4.42 -8.41
C THR A 326 -40.29 3.28 -8.64
N PRO A 327 -40.79 2.61 -7.59
CA PRO A 327 -41.87 1.63 -7.76
C PRO A 327 -43.23 2.35 -7.79
N SER A 328 -43.94 2.17 -8.91
CA SER A 328 -45.35 2.54 -9.07
C SER A 328 -46.26 1.62 -8.24
N ALA A 329 -47.18 2.23 -7.50
CA ALA A 329 -48.25 1.57 -6.78
C ALA A 329 -49.32 0.98 -7.73
N PRO A 330 -50.01 -0.11 -7.36
CA PRO A 330 -51.12 -0.64 -8.15
C PRO A 330 -52.45 0.04 -7.78
N THR A 331 -53.18 0.52 -8.79
CA THR A 331 -54.58 0.94 -8.72
C THR A 331 -55.51 -0.16 -9.22
N ALA A 332 -56.56 -0.48 -8.45
CA ALA A 332 -57.95 -0.70 -8.88
C ALA A 332 -58.80 -1.32 -7.73
N PRO A 333 -60.14 -1.27 -7.76
CA PRO A 333 -61.04 -0.21 -8.24
C PRO A 333 -62.10 0.19 -7.19
N ALA A 334 -62.88 1.23 -7.53
CA ALA A 334 -63.93 1.85 -6.70
C ALA A 334 -65.21 1.02 -6.53
N ALA A 335 -65.83 1.11 -5.35
CA ALA A 335 -67.26 0.84 -5.13
C ALA A 335 -67.80 1.65 -3.93
N GLY A 336 -68.77 2.55 -4.22
CA GLY A 336 -70.01 2.77 -3.47
C GLY A 336 -69.99 3.37 -2.04
N PRO A 337 -70.72 4.48 -1.76
CA PRO A 337 -70.84 5.08 -0.43
C PRO A 337 -72.12 4.63 0.31
N GLU A 338 -72.03 4.29 1.60
CA GLU A 338 -73.20 4.27 2.50
C GLU A 338 -72.86 4.71 3.95
N ARG A 339 -73.88 5.25 4.61
CA ARG A 339 -73.96 6.13 5.80
C ARG A 339 -73.68 5.45 7.17
N PRO A 340 -73.49 6.24 8.27
CA PRO A 340 -73.33 5.77 9.66
C PRO A 340 -74.70 5.66 10.38
N PRO A 341 -74.87 5.50 11.73
CA PRO A 341 -73.95 5.21 12.86
C PRO A 341 -74.45 4.12 13.86
N HIS A 342 -73.57 3.54 14.69
CA HIS A 342 -73.89 3.01 16.03
C HIS A 342 -72.60 3.15 16.87
N GLY A 343 -72.51 3.81 18.03
CA GLY A 343 -73.49 4.02 19.07
C GLY A 343 -73.30 2.96 20.16
N ARG A 344 -72.29 3.10 21.03
CA ARG A 344 -72.27 2.55 22.40
C ARG A 344 -71.13 3.13 23.26
N ARG A 345 -71.53 3.95 24.24
CA ARG A 345 -70.77 4.33 25.44
C ARG A 345 -70.52 3.10 26.32
N PRO A 346 -69.55 3.18 27.25
CA PRO A 346 -69.79 2.75 28.61
C PRO A 346 -69.76 3.93 29.60
N LEU A 347 -70.59 3.75 30.63
CA LEU A 347 -70.83 4.65 31.75
C LEU A 347 -69.64 4.73 32.72
N HIS A 348 -69.45 5.95 33.23
CA HIS A 348 -69.07 6.39 34.57
C HIS A 348 -68.23 5.48 35.49
N ALA A 349 -67.11 6.06 35.92
CA ALA A 349 -66.67 6.05 37.31
C ALA A 349 -66.75 7.48 37.89
N GLN A 350 -67.07 7.55 39.18
CA GLN A 350 -67.52 8.71 39.97
C GLN A 350 -66.38 9.66 40.38
N ARG A 351 -66.60 10.97 40.34
CA ARG A 351 -66.79 11.88 41.50
C ARG A 351 -66.92 13.33 41.07
#